data_AF-A0A2S2Q0V3-F1
#
_entry.id   AF-A0A2S2Q0V3-F1
#
_cell.length_a   1.000
_cell.length_b   1.000
_cell.length_c   1.000
_cell.angle_alpha   90.00
_cell.angle_beta   90.00
_cell.angle_gamma   90.00
#
_symmetry.space_group_name_H-M   'P 1'
#
loop_
_entity.id
_entity.type
_entity.pdbx_description
1 polymer ?
#
loop_
_entity_poly.entity_id
_entity_poly.type
_entity_poly.pdbx_seq_one_letter_code
_entity_poly.pdbx_strand_id
1 'polypeptide(L)'
;EDTRTTEWMMICDNRWMGSLARMSYMLGVFTGSVVLGSLADKFGRKTIFCISAVAQLILGIGVAFLHEYWIFIATTFVYGIFGSSGSYISGFVLTTELVGPSKRSVCGILFQATFALGIMGVSVWGYFIKDIFLLQIIYGLHSLLLIPHYWLIDESPRWLWGQGRKEEAFNIIQKALKTNNKTLALPLEKEQVVLDKDGSEIKNHQDVQSFSILDLFKTPNLRKNTMNICLFWFAASFGYYGISFQTGKLKGDPYLMLFVMAGVEMPSYIFVTLAMDRLGRRFLNSSMMIIGGTALLASAFLPSNEHIFYRG
;
A
#
# COMPACT_ATOMS: atom_id res chain seq x y z
N GLU A 1 21.14 -25.20 -8.89
CA GLU A 1 20.03 -24.70 -8.05
C GLU A 1 18.79 -24.63 -8.91
N ASP A 2 17.74 -25.36 -8.56
CA ASP A 2 16.46 -25.33 -9.29
C ASP A 2 15.75 -24.03 -8.96
N THR A 3 15.93 -23.03 -9.81
CA THR A 3 15.19 -21.77 -9.78
C THR A 3 14.04 -21.81 -10.77
N ARG A 4 12.96 -21.06 -10.53
CA ARG A 4 11.87 -20.92 -11.54
C ARG A 4 12.38 -20.44 -12.90
N THR A 5 13.48 -19.68 -12.90
CA THR A 5 14.19 -19.29 -14.12
C THR A 5 14.84 -20.46 -14.85
N THR A 6 15.32 -21.47 -14.12
CA THR A 6 15.86 -22.72 -14.68
C THR A 6 14.74 -23.66 -15.10
N GLU A 7 13.68 -23.78 -14.29
CA GLU A 7 12.49 -24.61 -14.55
C GLU A 7 11.78 -24.23 -15.86
N TRP A 8 11.55 -22.93 -16.09
CA TRP A 8 10.92 -22.44 -17.32
C TRP A 8 11.94 -22.03 -18.40
N MET A 9 13.22 -22.40 -18.24
CA MET A 9 14.31 -22.10 -19.18
C MET A 9 14.28 -20.65 -19.68
N MET A 10 14.25 -19.68 -18.77
CA MET A 10 14.19 -18.24 -19.06
C MET A 10 15.55 -17.68 -19.53
N ILE A 11 16.18 -18.35 -20.50
CA ILE A 11 17.50 -18.05 -21.04
C ILE A 11 17.34 -17.75 -22.55
N CYS A 12 18.31 -17.03 -23.13
CA CYS A 12 18.32 -16.66 -24.56
C CYS A 12 17.01 -16.00 -25.02
N ASP A 13 16.28 -16.65 -25.93
CA ASP A 13 15.06 -16.12 -26.56
C ASP A 13 13.88 -15.99 -25.59
N ASN A 14 13.92 -16.68 -24.46
CA ASN A 14 12.85 -16.67 -23.45
C ASN A 14 13.07 -15.68 -22.30
N ARG A 15 14.08 -14.80 -22.41
CA ARG A 15 14.37 -13.79 -21.37
C ARG A 15 13.20 -12.84 -21.08
N TRP A 16 12.32 -12.62 -22.06
CA TRP A 16 11.13 -11.77 -21.90
C TRP A 16 10.13 -12.33 -20.87
N MET A 17 10.17 -13.63 -20.57
CA MET A 17 9.22 -14.28 -19.66
C MET A 17 9.27 -13.70 -18.24
N GLY A 18 10.48 -13.50 -17.70
CA GLY A 18 10.63 -12.87 -16.38
C GLY A 18 10.07 -11.44 -16.32
N SER A 19 10.24 -10.68 -17.40
CA SER A 19 9.67 -9.33 -17.52
C SER A 19 8.14 -9.38 -17.64
N LEU A 20 7.60 -10.31 -18.42
CA LEU A 20 6.15 -10.44 -18.59
C LEU A 20 5.46 -10.82 -17.27
N ALA A 21 6.03 -11.72 -16.48
CA ALA A 21 5.50 -12.06 -15.17
C ALA A 21 5.40 -10.84 -14.24
N ARG A 22 6.45 -10.00 -14.20
CA ARG A 22 6.44 -8.74 -13.43
C ARG A 22 5.43 -7.73 -13.97
N MET A 23 5.31 -7.60 -15.29
CA MET A 23 4.33 -6.73 -15.92
C MET A 23 2.90 -7.19 -15.61
N SER A 24 2.65 -8.50 -15.67
CA SER A 24 1.36 -9.10 -15.31
C SER A 24 0.97 -8.78 -13.87
N TYR A 25 1.90 -8.95 -12.91
CA TYR A 25 1.67 -8.54 -11.52
C TYR A 25 1.31 -7.05 -11.41
N MET A 26 2.09 -6.17 -12.06
CA MET A 26 1.87 -4.72 -11.99
C MET A 26 0.57 -4.28 -12.67
N LEU A 27 0.16 -4.94 -13.76
CA LEU A 27 -1.16 -4.75 -14.35
C LEU A 27 -2.27 -5.17 -13.38
N GLY A 28 -2.08 -6.28 -12.66
CA GLY A 28 -2.99 -6.69 -11.59
C GLY A 28 -3.12 -5.63 -10.50
N VAL A 29 -2.00 -5.07 -10.03
CA VAL A 29 -1.96 -3.97 -9.05
C VAL A 29 -2.74 -2.74 -9.54
N PHE A 30 -2.56 -2.37 -10.81
CA PHE A 30 -3.31 -1.27 -11.44
C PHE A 30 -4.82 -1.57 -11.49
N THR A 31 -5.20 -2.73 -12.02
CA THR A 31 -6.61 -3.15 -12.11
C THR A 31 -7.27 -3.21 -10.73
N GLY A 32 -6.56 -3.73 -9.72
CA GLY A 32 -7.01 -3.74 -8.34
C GLY A 32 -7.29 -2.34 -7.80
N SER A 33 -6.43 -1.36 -8.10
CA SER A 33 -6.58 0.03 -7.65
C SER A 33 -7.86 0.68 -8.12
N VAL A 34 -8.26 0.38 -9.35
CA VAL A 34 -9.50 0.89 -9.92
C VAL A 34 -10.71 0.12 -9.38
N VAL A 35 -10.66 -1.21 -9.43
CA VAL A 35 -11.81 -2.07 -9.13
C VAL A 35 -12.01 -2.20 -7.62
N LEU A 36 -11.05 -2.78 -6.90
CA LEU A 36 -11.18 -3.04 -5.46
C LEU A 36 -11.19 -1.76 -4.62
N GLY A 37 -10.53 -0.69 -5.07
CA GLY A 37 -10.66 0.63 -4.43
C GLY A 37 -12.11 1.13 -4.47
N SER A 38 -12.74 1.11 -5.65
CA SER A 38 -14.15 1.49 -5.81
C SER A 38 -15.10 0.58 -5.02
N LEU A 39 -14.80 -0.73 -4.98
CA LEU A 39 -15.57 -1.67 -4.17
C LEU A 39 -15.40 -1.41 -2.66
N ALA A 40 -14.22 -1.00 -2.20
CA ALA A 40 -13.97 -0.69 -0.78
C ALA A 40 -14.76 0.55 -0.34
N ASP A 41 -14.91 1.53 -1.22
CA ASP A 41 -15.76 2.68 -0.98
C ASP A 41 -17.25 2.34 -0.96
N LYS A 42 -17.68 1.33 -1.73
CA LYS A 42 -19.08 0.90 -1.81
C LYS A 42 -19.49 -0.10 -0.72
N PHE A 43 -18.67 -1.11 -0.44
CA PHE A 43 -19.00 -2.24 0.44
C PHE A 43 -18.31 -2.21 1.80
N GLY A 44 -17.41 -1.25 2.02
CA GLY A 44 -16.68 -1.08 3.28
C GLY A 44 -15.20 -1.46 3.15
N ARG A 45 -14.37 -0.71 3.87
CA ARG A 45 -12.90 -0.81 3.80
C ARG A 45 -12.45 -2.10 4.48
N LYS A 46 -13.02 -2.42 5.64
CA LYS A 46 -12.73 -3.66 6.38
C LYS A 46 -13.14 -4.90 5.58
N THR A 47 -14.31 -4.87 4.94
CA THR A 47 -14.82 -6.01 4.15
C THR A 47 -13.86 -6.36 3.01
N ILE A 48 -13.50 -5.38 2.17
CA ILE A 48 -12.60 -5.61 1.05
C ILE A 48 -11.19 -5.99 1.51
N PHE A 49 -10.69 -5.38 2.59
CA PHE A 49 -9.43 -5.77 3.21
C PHE A 49 -9.41 -7.26 3.60
N CYS A 50 -10.46 -7.75 4.26
CA CYS A 50 -10.49 -9.14 4.75
C CYS A 50 -10.66 -10.15 3.61
N ILE A 51 -11.51 -9.85 2.62
CA ILE A 51 -11.63 -10.69 1.41
C ILE A 51 -10.27 -10.80 0.71
N SER A 52 -9.55 -9.68 0.61
CA SER A 52 -8.25 -9.62 -0.04
C SER A 52 -7.17 -10.36 0.74
N ALA A 53 -7.21 -10.31 2.08
CA ALA A 53 -6.32 -11.09 2.94
C ALA A 53 -6.48 -12.60 2.73
N VAL A 54 -7.71 -13.11 2.68
CA VAL A 54 -7.99 -14.52 2.41
C VAL A 54 -7.58 -14.90 0.98
N ALA A 55 -7.88 -14.06 0.00
CA ALA A 55 -7.48 -14.29 -1.38
C ALA A 55 -5.95 -14.35 -1.52
N GLN A 56 -5.21 -13.44 -0.88
CA GLN A 56 -3.74 -13.45 -0.89
C GLN A 56 -3.15 -14.70 -0.24
N LEU A 57 -3.74 -15.21 0.84
CA LEU A 57 -3.31 -16.47 1.44
C LEU A 57 -3.44 -17.64 0.46
N ILE A 58 -4.63 -17.79 -0.12
CA ILE A 58 -4.94 -18.90 -1.03
C ILE A 58 -4.05 -18.83 -2.28
N LEU A 59 -3.98 -17.64 -2.91
CA LEU A 59 -3.20 -17.44 -4.13
C LEU A 59 -1.70 -17.51 -3.86
N GLY A 60 -1.22 -16.94 -2.76
CA GLY A 60 0.20 -16.93 -2.38
C GLY A 60 0.77 -18.33 -2.14
N ILE A 61 0.01 -19.18 -1.44
CA ILE A 61 0.35 -20.60 -1.27
C ILE A 61 0.13 -21.36 -2.58
N GLY A 62 -0.98 -21.12 -3.27
CA GLY A 62 -1.32 -21.79 -4.52
C GLY A 62 -0.26 -21.64 -5.61
N VAL A 63 0.41 -20.49 -5.68
CA VAL A 63 1.51 -20.23 -6.61
C VAL A 63 2.64 -21.25 -6.47
N ALA A 64 2.87 -21.85 -5.28
CA ALA A 64 3.91 -22.85 -5.08
C ALA A 64 3.68 -24.13 -5.93
N PHE A 65 2.42 -24.44 -6.26
CA PHE A 65 2.03 -25.66 -6.97
C PHE A 65 1.89 -25.46 -8.50
N LEU A 66 2.16 -24.25 -8.99
CA LEU A 66 2.00 -23.92 -10.41
C LEU A 66 3.26 -24.22 -11.20
N HIS A 67 3.20 -25.30 -11.98
CA HIS A 67 4.28 -25.72 -12.89
C HIS A 67 4.11 -25.10 -14.29
N GLU A 68 2.88 -24.78 -14.68
CA GLU A 68 2.57 -24.17 -15.98
C GLU A 68 2.72 -22.64 -15.95
N TYR A 69 3.58 -22.12 -16.83
CA TYR A 69 3.95 -20.70 -16.88
C TYR A 69 2.75 -19.76 -17.11
N TRP A 70 1.82 -20.11 -18.00
CA TRP A 70 0.66 -19.26 -18.29
C TRP A 70 -0.34 -19.22 -17.13
N ILE A 71 -0.51 -20.33 -16.41
CA ILE A 71 -1.33 -20.38 -15.20
C ILE A 71 -0.65 -19.55 -14.09
N PHE A 72 0.67 -19.62 -14.00
CA PHE A 72 1.45 -18.77 -13.10
C PHE A 72 1.26 -17.27 -13.39
N ILE A 73 1.32 -16.84 -14.66
CA ILE A 73 1.02 -15.45 -15.05
C ILE A 73 -0.39 -15.05 -14.63
N ALA A 74 -1.39 -15.85 -14.99
CA ALA A 74 -2.79 -15.53 -14.68
C ALA A 74 -3.01 -15.41 -13.17
N THR A 75 -2.45 -16.34 -12.40
CA THR A 75 -2.53 -16.32 -10.93
C THR A 75 -1.80 -15.12 -10.35
N THR A 76 -0.64 -14.75 -10.91
CA THR A 76 0.14 -13.59 -10.48
C THR A 76 -0.59 -12.27 -10.74
N PHE A 77 -1.31 -12.15 -11.86
CA PHE A 77 -2.20 -11.03 -12.14
C PHE A 77 -3.30 -10.90 -11.08
N VAL A 78 -4.00 -12.00 -10.79
CA VAL A 78 -5.06 -12.03 -9.77
C VAL A 78 -4.50 -11.74 -8.38
N TYR A 79 -3.32 -12.28 -8.05
CA TYR A 79 -2.61 -11.98 -6.81
C TYR A 79 -2.29 -10.49 -6.68
N GLY A 80 -1.85 -9.84 -7.76
CA GLY A 80 -1.63 -8.38 -7.80
C GLY A 80 -2.88 -7.55 -7.53
N ILE A 81 -4.05 -7.99 -8.04
CA ILE A 81 -5.35 -7.32 -7.82
C ILE A 81 -5.66 -7.23 -6.32
N PHE A 82 -5.63 -8.36 -5.61
CA PHE A 82 -5.90 -8.41 -4.17
C PHE A 82 -4.73 -7.87 -3.34
N GLY A 83 -3.50 -7.96 -3.86
CA GLY A 83 -2.25 -7.42 -3.35
C GLY A 83 -2.34 -5.96 -2.90
N SER A 84 -2.44 -5.09 -3.90
CA SER A 84 -2.35 -3.64 -3.71
C SER A 84 -3.62 -3.07 -3.07
N SER A 85 -4.73 -3.17 -3.77
CA SER A 85 -5.83 -2.24 -3.48
C SER A 85 -6.86 -2.85 -2.55
N GLY A 86 -6.94 -4.18 -2.63
CA GLY A 86 -7.60 -5.01 -1.65
C GLY A 86 -7.01 -4.85 -0.26
N SER A 87 -5.75 -5.26 -0.06
CA SER A 87 -5.14 -5.26 1.28
C SER A 87 -4.39 -3.97 1.62
N TYR A 88 -3.45 -3.52 0.79
CA TYR A 88 -2.57 -2.41 1.14
C TYR A 88 -3.31 -1.05 1.18
N ILE A 89 -4.02 -0.66 0.11
CA ILE A 89 -4.74 0.64 0.08
C ILE A 89 -5.91 0.65 1.06
N SER A 90 -6.75 -0.39 1.07
CA SER A 90 -7.90 -0.44 1.99
C SER A 90 -7.44 -0.48 3.45
N GLY A 91 -6.37 -1.21 3.77
CA GLY A 91 -5.78 -1.23 5.11
C GLY A 91 -5.20 0.11 5.53
N PHE A 92 -4.50 0.82 4.62
CA PHE A 92 -4.00 2.17 4.87
C PHE A 92 -5.13 3.16 5.13
N VAL A 93 -6.16 3.18 4.27
CA VAL A 93 -7.32 4.06 4.42
C VAL A 93 -8.03 3.77 5.74
N LEU A 94 -8.36 2.50 6.01
CA LEU A 94 -9.01 2.08 7.25
C LEU A 94 -8.24 2.55 8.49
N THR A 95 -6.91 2.36 8.50
CA THR A 95 -6.04 2.82 9.60
C THR A 95 -6.11 4.33 9.80
N THR A 96 -6.04 5.11 8.71
CA THR A 96 -6.08 6.58 8.80
C THR A 96 -7.46 7.16 9.15
N GLU A 97 -8.52 6.43 8.82
CA GLU A 97 -9.90 6.82 9.13
C GLU A 97 -10.28 6.50 10.59
N LEU A 98 -9.69 5.46 11.18
CA LEU A 98 -9.86 5.10 12.59
C LEU A 98 -9.13 6.04 13.55
N VAL A 99 -8.05 6.67 13.12
CA VAL A 99 -7.26 7.57 13.97
C VAL A 99 -7.60 9.04 13.79
N GLY A 100 -7.45 9.80 14.88
CA GLY A 100 -7.67 11.24 14.90
C GLY A 100 -6.66 12.02 14.03
N PRO A 101 -6.99 13.24 13.58
CA PRO A 101 -6.16 14.02 12.66
C PRO A 101 -4.71 14.22 13.11
N SER A 102 -4.46 14.34 14.41
CA SER A 102 -3.13 14.54 14.99
C SER A 102 -2.20 13.32 14.87
N LYS A 103 -2.75 12.10 14.78
CA LYS A 103 -1.96 10.86 14.71
C LYS A 103 -1.91 10.26 13.31
N ARG A 104 -2.70 10.77 12.35
CA ARG A 104 -2.76 10.26 10.97
C ARG A 104 -1.42 10.20 10.27
N SER A 105 -0.60 11.25 10.38
CA SER A 105 0.75 11.26 9.79
C SER A 105 1.59 10.11 10.32
N VAL A 106 1.65 9.97 11.64
CA VAL A 106 2.48 8.97 12.32
C VAL A 106 2.01 7.56 11.99
N CYS A 107 0.69 7.31 12.02
CA CYS A 107 0.13 6.01 11.64
C CYS A 107 0.41 5.67 10.18
N GLY A 108 0.34 6.65 9.27
CA GLY A 108 0.69 6.45 7.86
C GLY A 108 2.17 6.10 7.66
N ILE A 109 3.07 6.73 8.41
CA ILE A 109 4.51 6.41 8.36
C ILE A 109 4.79 5.03 8.97
N LEU A 110 4.14 4.68 10.09
CA LEU A 110 4.28 3.37 10.71
C LEU A 110 3.78 2.24 9.78
N PHE A 111 2.73 2.51 9.00
CA PHE A 111 2.26 1.60 7.96
C PHE A 111 3.36 1.33 6.92
N GLN A 112 4.08 2.36 6.48
CA GLN A 112 5.22 2.22 5.57
C GLN A 112 6.41 1.52 6.21
N ALA A 113 6.69 1.78 7.49
CA ALA A 113 7.71 1.05 8.23
C ALA A 113 7.39 -0.46 8.31
N THR A 114 6.11 -0.81 8.43
CA THR A 114 5.65 -2.22 8.41
C THR A 114 5.89 -2.86 7.04
N PHE A 115 5.71 -2.10 5.96
CA PHE A 115 6.04 -2.56 4.60
C PHE A 115 7.54 -2.85 4.45
N ALA A 116 8.42 -1.95 4.91
CA ALA A 116 9.87 -2.18 4.91
C ALA A 116 10.27 -3.39 5.76
N LEU A 117 9.68 -3.56 6.94
CA LEU A 117 9.86 -4.76 7.78
C LEU A 117 9.43 -6.04 7.05
N GLY A 118 8.35 -5.98 6.27
CA GLY A 118 7.92 -7.09 5.41
C GLY A 118 8.98 -7.46 4.37
N ILE A 119 9.57 -6.47 3.69
CA ILE A 119 10.66 -6.69 2.73
C ILE A 119 11.87 -7.33 3.43
N MET A 120 12.27 -6.80 4.59
CA MET A 120 13.36 -7.39 5.38
C MET A 120 13.07 -8.84 5.77
N GLY A 121 11.84 -9.15 6.21
CA GLY A 121 11.42 -10.50 6.55
C GLY A 121 11.52 -11.46 5.35
N VAL A 122 11.01 -11.05 4.19
CA VAL A 122 11.11 -11.82 2.94
C VAL A 122 12.57 -12.07 2.56
N SER A 123 13.43 -11.06 2.67
CA SER A 123 14.87 -11.23 2.43
C SER A 123 15.52 -12.25 3.36
N VAL A 124 15.19 -12.22 4.66
CA VAL A 124 15.73 -13.16 5.64
C VAL A 124 15.34 -14.59 5.28
N TRP A 125 14.07 -14.84 4.98
CA TRP A 125 13.61 -16.17 4.57
C TRP A 125 14.29 -16.63 3.29
N GLY A 126 14.41 -15.76 2.28
CA GLY A 126 15.06 -16.09 1.02
C GLY A 126 16.56 -16.37 1.15
N TYR A 127 17.24 -15.77 2.13
CA TYR A 127 18.64 -16.05 2.42
C TYR A 127 18.84 -17.45 3.03
N PHE A 128 17.97 -17.86 3.96
CA PHE A 128 18.11 -19.13 4.68
C PHE A 128 17.50 -20.34 3.96
N ILE A 129 16.43 -20.13 3.17
CA ILE A 129 15.65 -21.21 2.57
C ILE A 129 15.93 -21.25 1.08
N LYS A 130 16.65 -22.30 0.66
CA LYS A 130 17.02 -22.53 -0.74
C LYS A 130 15.95 -23.28 -1.53
N ASP A 131 15.08 -24.03 -0.84
CA ASP A 131 13.95 -24.71 -1.46
C ASP A 131 12.87 -23.67 -1.82
N ILE A 132 12.68 -23.45 -3.11
CA ILE A 132 11.77 -22.44 -3.64
C ILE A 132 10.30 -22.80 -3.40
N PHE A 133 9.99 -24.10 -3.37
CA PHE A 133 8.63 -24.54 -3.07
C PHE A 133 8.28 -24.18 -1.62
N LEU A 134 9.14 -24.56 -0.68
CA LEU A 134 8.97 -24.21 0.74
C LEU A 134 8.99 -22.69 0.96
N LEU A 135 9.90 -21.98 0.30
CA LEU A 135 10.01 -20.53 0.40
C LEU A 135 8.73 -19.82 -0.08
N GLN A 136 8.16 -20.26 -1.20
CA GLN A 136 6.91 -19.70 -1.72
C GLN A 136 5.73 -19.95 -0.77
N ILE A 137 5.65 -21.13 -0.16
CA ILE A 137 4.62 -21.42 0.87
C ILE A 137 4.79 -20.48 2.06
N ILE A 138 6.02 -20.30 2.56
CA ILE A 138 6.30 -19.41 3.69
C ILE A 138 5.92 -17.97 3.36
N TYR A 139 6.22 -17.48 2.16
CA TYR A 139 5.76 -16.17 1.72
C TYR A 139 4.23 -16.07 1.72
N GLY A 140 3.53 -17.08 1.19
CA GLY A 140 2.07 -17.13 1.23
C GLY A 140 1.50 -17.08 2.67
N LEU A 141 2.13 -17.81 3.60
CA LEU A 141 1.72 -17.88 5.01
C LEU A 141 1.84 -16.56 5.76
N HIS A 142 2.66 -15.60 5.32
CA HIS A 142 2.67 -14.26 5.94
C HIS A 142 1.31 -13.56 5.84
N SER A 143 0.49 -13.92 4.85
CA SER A 143 -0.89 -13.42 4.72
C SER A 143 -1.79 -13.83 5.89
N LEU A 144 -1.43 -14.89 6.65
CA LEU A 144 -2.15 -15.27 7.87
C LEU A 144 -2.15 -14.15 8.92
N LEU A 145 -1.11 -13.31 8.95
CA LEU A 145 -1.04 -12.16 9.86
C LEU A 145 -2.17 -11.15 9.58
N LEU A 146 -2.72 -11.14 8.36
CA LEU A 146 -3.78 -10.21 7.98
C LEU A 146 -5.17 -10.67 8.47
N ILE A 147 -5.41 -11.97 8.62
CA ILE A 147 -6.74 -12.52 8.95
C ILE A 147 -7.26 -12.08 10.33
N PRO A 148 -6.46 -12.11 11.43
CA PRO A 148 -6.93 -11.69 12.76
C PRO A 148 -7.45 -10.25 12.83
N HIS A 149 -7.04 -9.39 11.90
CA HIS A 149 -7.52 -8.01 11.83
C HIS A 149 -9.03 -7.91 11.61
N TYR A 150 -9.68 -8.94 11.08
CA TYR A 150 -11.15 -8.99 10.99
C TYR A 150 -11.81 -8.87 12.37
N TRP A 151 -11.23 -9.48 13.41
CA TRP A 151 -11.78 -9.40 14.77
C TRP A 151 -11.24 -8.21 15.56
N LEU A 152 -10.00 -7.80 15.28
CA LEU A 152 -9.30 -6.77 16.05
C LEU A 152 -9.67 -5.34 15.63
N ILE A 153 -10.04 -5.13 14.36
CA ILE A 153 -10.26 -3.79 13.79
C ILE A 153 -11.76 -3.54 13.57
N ASP A 154 -12.23 -2.36 13.93
CA ASP A 154 -13.60 -1.88 13.63
C ASP A 154 -13.67 -1.28 12.22
N GLU A 155 -14.85 -1.25 11.60
CA GLU A 155 -15.02 -0.57 10.30
C GLU A 155 -14.85 0.95 10.43
N SER A 156 -14.53 1.61 9.33
CA SER A 156 -14.33 3.06 9.29
C SER A 156 -15.57 3.85 9.75
N PRO A 157 -15.46 4.67 10.81
CA PRO A 157 -16.54 5.55 11.25
C PRO A 157 -16.96 6.55 10.16
N ARG A 158 -16.00 6.98 9.33
CA ARG A 158 -16.24 7.92 8.21
C ARG A 158 -17.05 7.27 7.11
N TRP A 159 -16.73 6.02 6.78
CA TRP A 159 -17.49 5.24 5.82
C TRP A 159 -18.92 5.02 6.30
N LEU A 160 -19.07 4.54 7.55
CA LEU A 160 -20.37 4.27 8.16
C LEU A 160 -21.25 5.52 8.18
N TRP A 161 -20.66 6.68 8.50
CA TRP A 161 -21.36 7.95 8.44
C TRP A 161 -21.86 8.27 7.03
N GLY A 162 -21.00 8.10 6.02
CA GLY A 162 -21.37 8.32 4.61
C GLY A 162 -22.44 7.35 4.08
N GLN A 163 -22.56 6.16 4.68
CA GLN A 163 -23.59 5.17 4.35
C GLN A 163 -24.89 5.35 5.16
N GLY A 164 -25.00 6.40 5.98
CA GLY A 164 -26.17 6.64 6.84
C GLY A 164 -26.24 5.75 8.09
N ARG A 165 -25.25 4.88 8.33
CA ARG A 165 -25.15 3.99 9.50
C ARG A 165 -24.54 4.75 10.69
N LYS A 166 -25.19 5.85 11.08
CA LYS A 166 -24.69 6.79 12.10
C LYS A 166 -24.49 6.13 13.47
N GLU A 167 -25.43 5.28 13.90
CA GLU A 167 -25.37 4.61 15.22
C GLU A 167 -24.12 3.74 15.39
N GLU A 168 -23.76 2.97 14.36
CA GLU A 168 -22.56 2.14 14.39
C GLU A 168 -21.29 2.98 14.43
N ALA A 169 -21.25 4.08 13.66
CA ALA A 169 -20.14 5.03 13.70
C ALA A 169 -19.97 5.62 15.11
N PHE A 170 -21.08 5.99 15.77
CA PHE A 170 -21.06 6.50 17.15
C PHE A 170 -20.55 5.46 18.14
N ASN A 171 -20.98 4.21 18.05
CA ASN A 171 -20.53 3.13 18.93
C ASN A 171 -19.00 2.92 18.83
N ILE A 172 -18.45 2.95 17.62
CA ILE A 172 -17.01 2.82 17.39
C ILE A 172 -16.24 4.01 17.98
N ILE A 173 -16.72 5.24 17.75
CA ILE A 173 -16.09 6.44 18.31
C ILE A 173 -16.17 6.42 19.84
N GLN A 174 -17.29 6.02 20.42
CA GLN A 174 -17.46 5.93 21.87
C GLN A 174 -16.53 4.88 22.49
N LYS A 175 -16.38 3.72 21.84
CA LYS A 175 -15.39 2.70 22.20
C LYS A 175 -13.98 3.28 22.19
N ALA A 176 -13.59 3.98 21.12
CA ALA A 176 -12.29 4.62 21.02
C ALA A 176 -12.06 5.72 22.08
N LEU A 177 -13.09 6.49 22.42
CA LEU A 177 -13.05 7.51 23.46
C LEU A 177 -12.84 6.90 24.86
N LYS A 178 -13.57 5.83 25.18
CA LYS A 178 -13.40 5.05 26.42
C LYS A 178 -11.98 4.50 26.54
N THR A 179 -11.44 3.90 25.48
CA THR A 179 -10.05 3.39 25.48
C THR A 179 -9.01 4.50 25.67
N ASN A 180 -9.29 5.71 25.20
CA ASN A 180 -8.39 6.86 25.33
C ASN A 180 -8.58 7.65 26.64
N ASN A 181 -9.39 7.15 27.59
CA ASN A 181 -9.75 7.86 28.83
C ASN A 181 -10.29 9.28 28.59
N LYS A 182 -10.92 9.50 27.42
CA LYS A 182 -11.56 10.77 27.08
C LYS A 182 -13.06 10.57 27.07
N THR A 183 -13.76 11.13 28.04
CA THR A 183 -15.23 11.14 28.04
C THR A 183 -15.69 12.42 27.36
N LEU A 184 -15.88 12.39 26.04
CA LEU A 184 -16.75 13.39 25.42
C LEU A 184 -18.18 12.86 25.54
N ALA A 185 -19.07 13.64 26.15
CA ALA A 185 -20.50 13.43 25.93
C ALA A 185 -20.77 13.77 24.45
N LEU A 186 -20.67 12.76 23.57
CA LEU A 186 -21.21 12.87 22.23
C LEU A 186 -22.72 12.97 22.43
N PRO A 187 -23.37 14.08 22.06
CA PRO A 187 -24.81 14.14 22.13
C PRO A 187 -25.33 13.03 21.21
N LEU A 188 -25.98 12.01 21.79
CA LEU A 188 -27.01 11.22 21.11
C LEU A 188 -28.23 12.11 20.88
N GLU A 189 -28.03 13.35 20.43
CA GLU A 189 -29.13 14.17 19.97
C GLU A 189 -29.41 13.67 18.57
N LYS A 190 -30.39 12.74 18.53
CA LYS A 190 -31.42 12.72 17.50
C LYS A 190 -31.42 14.07 16.83
N GLU A 191 -30.94 14.09 15.59
CA GLU A 191 -31.23 15.09 14.57
C GLU A 191 -32.14 16.18 15.14
N GLN A 192 -31.54 17.24 15.71
CA GLN A 192 -32.30 18.46 15.90
C GLN A 192 -32.65 18.86 14.48
N VAL A 193 -33.86 18.48 14.08
CA VAL A 193 -34.63 19.13 13.06
C VAL A 193 -34.61 20.59 13.47
N VAL A 194 -33.66 21.34 12.91
CA VAL A 194 -33.74 22.79 12.88
C VAL A 194 -34.95 23.05 11.99
N LEU A 195 -36.13 23.07 12.61
CA LEU A 195 -37.32 23.64 12.03
C LEU A 195 -36.97 25.10 11.81
N ASP A 196 -36.76 25.48 10.56
CA ASP A 196 -36.79 26.89 10.20
C ASP A 196 -38.20 27.42 10.51
N LYS A 197 -38.30 28.71 10.83
CA LYS A 197 -39.52 29.35 11.36
C LYS A 197 -40.76 29.30 10.44
N ASP A 198 -40.67 28.68 9.27
CA ASP A 198 -41.75 28.58 8.28
C ASP A 198 -42.22 27.13 7.99
N GLY A 199 -41.92 26.15 8.87
CA GLY A 199 -42.60 24.85 8.84
C GLY A 199 -42.36 24.00 7.59
N SER A 200 -41.26 24.25 6.86
CA SER A 200 -40.80 23.37 5.78
C SER A 200 -39.70 22.44 6.29
N GLU A 201 -39.85 21.14 6.04
CA GLU A 201 -38.81 20.14 6.31
C GLU A 201 -37.55 20.51 5.52
N ILE A 202 -36.47 20.92 6.21
CA ILE A 202 -35.14 20.83 5.60
C ILE A 202 -34.82 19.34 5.54
N LYS A 203 -35.22 18.70 4.43
CA LYS A 203 -34.64 17.44 4.00
C LYS A 203 -33.15 17.69 3.73
N ASN A 204 -32.34 17.70 4.78
CA ASN A 204 -30.93 17.37 4.68
C ASN A 204 -30.79 15.86 4.42
N HIS A 205 -31.50 15.36 3.39
CA HIS A 205 -30.88 14.38 2.54
C HIS A 205 -29.69 15.10 1.92
N GLN A 206 -28.55 15.06 2.61
CA GLN A 206 -27.31 14.94 1.89
C GLN A 206 -27.49 13.67 1.07
N ASP A 207 -28.07 13.80 -0.12
CA ASP A 207 -27.96 12.80 -1.16
C ASP A 207 -26.49 12.43 -1.15
N VAL A 208 -26.22 11.16 -0.86
CA VAL A 208 -24.90 10.58 -0.97
C VAL A 208 -24.58 10.64 -2.46
N GLN A 209 -24.17 11.83 -2.94
CA GLN A 209 -23.79 12.02 -4.32
C GLN A 209 -22.62 11.09 -4.51
N SER A 210 -22.84 10.03 -5.30
CA SER A 210 -21.76 9.15 -5.72
C SER A 210 -20.87 9.97 -6.64
N PHE A 211 -19.86 10.61 -6.06
CA PHE A 211 -18.89 11.36 -6.83
C PHE A 211 -18.12 10.39 -7.73
N SER A 212 -18.08 10.72 -9.01
CA SER A 212 -17.30 9.97 -9.99
C SER A 212 -15.84 10.43 -9.96
N ILE A 213 -14.92 9.60 -10.42
CA ILE A 213 -13.51 9.97 -10.59
C ILE A 213 -13.36 11.22 -11.47
N LEU A 214 -14.26 11.41 -12.44
CA LEU A 214 -14.28 12.58 -13.31
C LEU A 214 -14.55 13.89 -12.55
N ASP A 215 -15.15 13.82 -11.36
CA ASP A 215 -15.43 14.99 -10.53
C ASP A 215 -14.15 15.61 -9.96
N LEU A 216 -13.07 14.82 -9.86
CA LEU A 216 -11.75 15.33 -9.46
C LEU A 216 -11.21 16.39 -10.43
N PHE A 217 -11.68 16.40 -11.68
CA PHE A 217 -11.21 17.31 -12.71
C PHE A 217 -12.17 18.48 -12.99
N LYS A 218 -13.36 18.48 -12.38
CA LYS A 218 -14.40 19.50 -12.61
C LYS A 218 -13.97 20.88 -12.14
N THR A 219 -13.45 21.00 -10.93
CA THR A 219 -13.04 22.32 -10.37
C THR A 219 -11.55 22.57 -10.58
N PRO A 220 -11.13 23.83 -10.86
CA PRO A 220 -9.72 24.14 -11.14
C PRO A 220 -8.80 23.84 -9.95
N ASN A 221 -9.26 24.08 -8.72
CA ASN A 221 -8.50 23.79 -7.51
C ASN A 221 -8.31 22.28 -7.29
N LEU A 222 -9.37 21.48 -7.46
CA LEU A 222 -9.28 20.03 -7.29
C LEU A 222 -8.42 19.42 -8.40
N ARG A 223 -8.60 19.84 -9.64
CA ARG A 223 -7.77 19.43 -10.78
C ARG A 223 -6.28 19.71 -10.55
N LYS A 224 -5.93 20.91 -10.07
CA LYS A 224 -4.54 21.25 -9.75
C LYS A 224 -3.97 20.34 -8.66
N ASN A 225 -4.73 20.09 -7.59
CA ASN A 225 -4.29 19.22 -6.50
C ASN A 225 -4.15 17.76 -6.97
N THR A 226 -5.14 17.24 -7.71
CA THR A 226 -5.12 15.89 -8.28
C THR A 226 -3.92 15.71 -9.19
N MET A 227 -3.69 16.62 -10.15
CA MET A 227 -2.57 16.52 -11.07
C MET A 227 -1.22 16.58 -10.36
N ASN A 228 -1.08 17.43 -9.34
CA ASN A 228 0.13 17.50 -8.52
C ASN A 228 0.38 16.19 -7.74
N ILE A 229 -0.67 15.59 -7.17
CA ILE A 229 -0.58 14.30 -6.47
C ILE A 229 -0.23 13.17 -7.45
N CYS A 230 -0.85 13.13 -8.64
CA CYS A 230 -0.54 12.15 -9.67
C CYS A 230 0.92 12.24 -10.13
N LEU A 231 1.43 13.46 -10.39
CA LEU A 231 2.82 13.67 -10.77
C LEU A 231 3.80 13.27 -9.67
N PHE A 232 3.49 13.61 -8.42
CA PHE A 232 4.29 13.22 -7.27
C PHE A 232 4.37 11.69 -7.13
N TRP A 233 3.22 11.01 -7.18
CA TRP A 233 3.17 9.55 -7.10
C TRP A 233 3.86 8.88 -8.28
N PHE A 234 3.72 9.43 -9.49
CA PHE A 234 4.42 8.94 -10.67
C PHE A 234 5.94 9.01 -10.48
N ALA A 235 6.47 10.18 -10.12
CA ALA A 235 7.90 10.37 -9.92
C ALA A 235 8.44 9.53 -8.74
N ALA A 236 7.70 9.45 -7.63
CA ALA A 236 8.07 8.61 -6.48
C ALA A 236 8.09 7.12 -6.85
N SER A 237 7.06 6.63 -7.54
CA SER A 237 6.97 5.22 -7.98
C SER A 237 8.07 4.88 -8.98
N PHE A 238 8.35 5.79 -9.93
CA PHE A 238 9.40 5.60 -10.92
C PHE A 238 10.78 5.48 -10.25
N GLY A 239 11.10 6.38 -9.32
CA GLY A 239 12.34 6.29 -8.54
C GLY A 239 12.43 5.02 -7.70
N TYR A 240 11.38 4.72 -6.92
CA TYR A 240 11.34 3.57 -6.02
C TYR A 240 11.46 2.23 -6.77
N TYR A 241 10.58 1.98 -7.74
CA TYR A 241 10.60 0.72 -8.49
C TYR A 241 11.79 0.63 -9.45
N GLY A 242 12.26 1.75 -9.99
CA GLY A 242 13.46 1.80 -10.83
C GLY A 242 14.70 1.29 -10.09
N ILE A 243 14.93 1.80 -8.87
CA ILE A 243 16.03 1.35 -8.02
C ILE A 243 15.81 -0.11 -7.56
N SER A 244 14.59 -0.45 -7.13
CA SER A 244 14.25 -1.79 -6.64
C SER A 244 14.47 -2.88 -7.69
N PHE A 245 14.08 -2.65 -8.94
CA PHE A 245 14.27 -3.62 -10.03
C PHE A 245 15.72 -3.78 -10.46
N GLN A 246 16.54 -2.74 -10.29
CA GLN A 246 17.96 -2.79 -10.59
C GLN A 246 18.77 -3.43 -9.44
N THR A 247 18.22 -3.44 -8.22
CA THR A 247 18.87 -4.01 -7.04
C THR A 247 19.24 -5.49 -7.22
N GLY A 248 18.41 -6.27 -7.90
CA GLY A 248 18.71 -7.67 -8.21
C GLY A 248 19.84 -7.91 -9.23
N LYS A 249 20.39 -6.86 -9.85
CA LYS A 249 21.53 -6.95 -10.79
C LYS A 249 22.84 -6.47 -10.18
N LEU A 250 22.81 -5.93 -8.97
CA LEU A 250 24.02 -5.48 -8.27
C LEU A 250 24.83 -6.69 -7.80
N LYS A 251 26.15 -6.54 -7.80
CA LYS A 251 27.09 -7.61 -7.46
C LYS A 251 27.01 -7.88 -5.95
N GLY A 252 26.56 -9.08 -5.56
CA GLY A 252 26.41 -9.49 -4.17
C GLY A 252 25.28 -10.51 -4.01
N ASP A 253 24.99 -10.87 -2.76
CA ASP A 253 23.81 -11.70 -2.44
C ASP A 253 22.53 -10.84 -2.58
N PRO A 254 21.57 -11.24 -3.43
CA PRO A 254 20.39 -10.44 -3.72
C PRO A 254 19.48 -10.25 -2.50
N TYR A 255 19.44 -11.23 -1.58
CA TYR A 255 18.62 -11.17 -0.37
C TYR A 255 19.24 -10.21 0.65
N LEU A 256 20.55 -10.29 0.87
CA LEU A 256 21.28 -9.36 1.73
C LEU A 256 21.13 -7.92 1.22
N MET A 257 21.23 -7.72 -0.09
CA MET A 257 21.09 -6.37 -0.64
C MET A 257 19.68 -5.82 -0.47
N LEU A 258 18.65 -6.65 -0.70
CA LEU A 258 17.26 -6.27 -0.45
C LEU A 258 17.02 -5.95 1.03
N PHE A 259 17.62 -6.71 1.96
CA PHE A 259 17.56 -6.45 3.40
C PHE A 259 18.18 -5.10 3.77
N VAL A 260 19.37 -4.80 3.25
CA VAL A 260 20.06 -3.52 3.52
C VAL A 260 19.26 -2.34 2.95
N MET A 261 18.73 -2.46 1.73
CA MET A 261 17.91 -1.40 1.12
C MET A 261 16.67 -1.09 1.97
N ALA A 262 15.93 -2.13 2.39
CA ALA A 262 14.79 -1.95 3.28
C ALA A 262 15.19 -1.43 4.67
N GLY A 263 16.36 -1.84 5.17
CA GLY A 263 16.94 -1.35 6.42
C GLY A 263 17.23 0.15 6.40
N VAL A 264 17.64 0.71 5.26
CA VAL A 264 17.88 2.16 5.07
C VAL A 264 16.58 2.97 5.10
N GLU A 265 15.44 2.38 4.81
CA GLU A 265 14.14 3.06 4.92
C GLU A 265 13.76 3.35 6.38
N MET A 266 14.12 2.46 7.32
CA MET A 266 13.77 2.59 8.73
C MET A 266 14.24 3.89 9.40
N PRO A 267 15.53 4.28 9.34
CA PRO A 267 15.97 5.58 9.86
C PRO A 267 15.33 6.75 9.12
N SER A 268 15.04 6.58 7.82
CA SER A 268 14.36 7.58 7.01
C SER A 268 12.94 7.85 7.52
N TYR A 269 12.18 6.82 7.93
CA TYR A 269 10.86 6.98 8.53
C TYR A 269 10.89 7.70 9.88
N ILE A 270 11.89 7.43 10.72
CA ILE A 270 12.09 8.14 11.99
C ILE A 270 12.38 9.61 11.72
N PHE A 271 13.31 9.89 10.80
CA PHE A 271 13.64 11.26 10.39
C PHE A 271 12.41 12.00 9.86
N VAL A 272 11.65 11.40 8.95
CA VAL A 272 10.44 12.00 8.37
C VAL A 272 9.41 12.29 9.46
N THR A 273 9.23 11.40 10.43
CA THR A 273 8.29 11.62 11.54
C THR A 273 8.67 12.84 12.38
N LEU A 274 9.95 12.99 12.72
CA LEU A 274 10.46 14.10 13.53
C LEU A 274 10.50 15.44 12.76
N ALA A 275 10.85 15.38 11.47
CA ALA A 275 11.01 16.55 10.62
C ALA A 275 9.67 17.09 10.10
N MET A 276 8.67 16.22 9.87
CA MET A 276 7.40 16.59 9.25
C MET A 276 6.63 17.64 10.06
N ASP A 277 6.63 17.53 11.38
CA ASP A 277 5.93 18.47 12.26
C ASP A 277 6.65 19.83 12.37
N ARG A 278 7.97 19.86 12.14
CA ARG A 278 8.80 21.09 12.25
C ARG A 278 8.94 21.86 10.94
N LEU A 279 9.22 21.15 9.85
CA LEU A 279 9.55 21.75 8.54
C LEU A 279 8.33 21.86 7.61
N GLY A 280 7.23 21.21 7.97
CA GLY A 280 6.03 21.13 7.15
C GLY A 280 6.16 20.16 5.97
N ARG A 281 5.03 19.59 5.55
CA ARG A 281 4.99 18.51 4.56
C ARG A 281 5.51 18.91 3.17
N ARG A 282 5.17 20.11 2.69
CA ARG A 282 5.52 20.54 1.31
C ARG A 282 7.02 20.67 1.13
N PHE A 283 7.67 21.41 2.03
CA PHE A 283 9.11 21.62 1.99
C PHE A 283 9.88 20.31 2.13
N LEU A 284 9.47 19.44 3.05
CA LEU A 284 10.14 18.15 3.27
C LEU A 284 10.04 17.25 2.02
N ASN A 285 8.86 17.10 1.42
CA ASN A 285 8.70 16.26 0.23
C ASN A 285 9.48 16.82 -0.98
N SER A 286 9.40 18.14 -1.23
CA SER A 286 10.11 18.76 -2.35
C SER A 286 11.63 18.67 -2.21
N SER A 287 12.17 18.93 -1.01
CA SER A 287 13.62 18.84 -0.77
C SER A 287 14.14 17.41 -0.93
N MET A 288 13.45 16.40 -0.37
CA MET A 288 13.85 15.00 -0.52
C MET A 288 13.80 14.52 -1.97
N MET A 289 12.81 14.93 -2.76
CA MET A 289 12.77 14.61 -4.19
C MET A 289 13.92 15.24 -4.98
N ILE A 290 14.26 16.50 -4.68
CA ILE A 290 15.40 17.16 -5.33
C ILE A 290 16.70 16.44 -4.98
N ILE A 291 16.92 16.11 -3.71
CA ILE A 291 18.12 15.40 -3.25
C ILE A 291 18.21 14.00 -3.88
N GLY A 292 17.11 13.25 -3.92
CA GLY A 292 17.07 11.94 -4.57
C GLY A 292 17.33 12.03 -6.07
N GLY A 293 16.74 13.02 -6.74
CA GLY A 293 16.96 13.28 -8.16
C GLY A 293 18.40 13.68 -8.48
N THR A 294 19.01 14.55 -7.68
CA THR A 294 20.41 14.95 -7.88
C THR A 294 21.37 13.80 -7.59
N ALA A 295 21.09 12.95 -6.59
CA ALA A 295 21.88 11.75 -6.32
C ALA A 295 21.83 10.75 -7.48
N LEU A 296 20.64 10.53 -8.07
CA LEU A 296 20.49 9.69 -9.26
C LEU A 296 21.24 10.26 -10.47
N LEU A 297 21.16 11.58 -10.69
CA LEU A 297 21.94 12.24 -11.75
C LEU A 297 23.45 12.11 -11.51
N ALA A 298 23.92 12.34 -10.29
CA ALA A 298 25.32 12.18 -9.92
C ALA A 298 25.81 10.75 -10.16
N SER A 299 24.96 9.75 -9.88
CA SER A 299 25.29 8.34 -10.15
C SER A 299 25.53 8.04 -11.62
N ALA A 300 24.89 8.77 -12.54
CA ALA A 300 25.11 8.62 -13.98
C ALA A 300 26.47 9.16 -14.45
N PHE A 301 27.09 10.04 -13.67
CA PHE A 301 28.42 10.60 -13.95
C PHE A 301 29.56 9.87 -13.24
N LEU A 302 29.26 8.91 -12.35
CA LEU A 302 30.30 8.08 -11.74
C LEU A 302 30.89 7.16 -12.82
N PRO A 303 32.23 7.18 -13.04
CA PRO A 303 32.85 6.28 -13.99
C PRO A 303 32.64 4.83 -13.54
N SER A 304 32.22 3.99 -14.48
CA SER A 304 32.12 2.54 -14.33
C SER A 304 33.53 1.96 -14.16
N ASN A 305 34.13 2.13 -12.99
CA ASN A 305 35.45 1.57 -12.68
C ASN A 305 35.29 0.05 -12.46
N GLU A 306 35.14 -0.71 -13.55
CA GLU A 306 35.13 -2.17 -13.56
C GLU A 306 36.50 -2.82 -13.21
N HIS A 307 37.52 -2.02 -12.83
CA HIS A 307 38.90 -2.51 -12.68
C HIS A 307 39.44 -2.69 -11.25
N ILE A 308 38.67 -2.51 -10.17
CA ILE A 308 39.27 -2.53 -8.81
C ILE A 308 39.11 -3.85 -8.03
N PHE A 309 38.33 -4.84 -8.50
CA PHE A 309 38.11 -6.09 -7.75
C PHE A 309 38.66 -7.39 -8.38
N TYR A 310 39.54 -7.31 -9.40
CA TYR A 310 40.33 -8.45 -9.88
C TYR A 310 41.78 -8.35 -9.41
N ARG A 311 42.01 -8.51 -8.11
CA ARG A 311 43.30 -8.96 -7.54
C ARG A 311 43.07 -9.39 -6.09
N GLY A 312 43.10 -10.70 -5.89
CA GLY A 312 42.88 -11.40 -4.62
C GLY A 312 42.58 -12.85 -4.92
#